data_AF-A0AA36ND34-F1
#
_entry.id   AF-A0AA36ND34-F1
#
_cell.length_a   1.000
_cell.length_b   1.000
_cell.length_c   1.000
_cell.angle_alpha   90.00
_cell.angle_beta   90.00
_cell.angle_gamma   90.00
#
_symmetry.space_group_name_H-M   'P 1'
#
loop_
_entity.id
_entity.type
_entity.pdbx_description
1 polymer ?
#
loop_
_entity_poly.entity_id
_entity_poly.type
_entity_poly.pdbx_seq_one_letter_code
_entity_poly.pdbx_strand_id
1 'polypeptide(L)'
;MESRMGGAMKDVEALMQSSGDIEENIRQCLARQESVLPLVAVLQMNIGRAQKSGNQQMERALTFLYNTINQELESKVPMVNRVLSRCLSTEDSEARRELLKVYFSDPNSDEEASERPKSMSSAIVGLVREAQGQASQPGLDLKGALARIREVALDVGVVLAEVDEASEVQSQFLEDLQPLFDATDALD
;
A
#
# COMPACT_ATOMS: atom_id res chain seq x y z
N MET A 1 16.00 -20.32 6.49
CA MET A 1 14.56 -20.22 6.81
C MET A 1 14.29 -20.47 8.30
N GLU A 2 14.88 -21.51 8.89
CA GLU A 2 14.71 -21.83 10.33
C GLU A 2 15.20 -20.75 11.29
N SER A 3 16.31 -20.06 11.01
CA SER A 3 16.79 -18.96 11.87
C SER A 3 15.84 -17.76 11.88
N ARG A 4 15.18 -17.46 10.75
CA ARG A 4 14.21 -16.38 10.61
C ARG A 4 12.90 -16.69 11.33
N MET A 5 12.43 -17.93 11.27
CA MET A 5 11.25 -18.37 12.03
C MET A 5 11.54 -18.40 13.54
N GLY A 6 12.75 -18.84 13.95
CA GLY A 6 13.17 -18.81 15.35
C GLY A 6 13.31 -17.40 15.93
N GLY A 7 13.75 -16.43 15.12
CA GLY A 7 13.74 -15.01 15.48
C GLY A 7 12.31 -14.49 15.67
N ALA A 8 11.45 -14.69 14.67
CA ALA A 8 10.05 -14.27 14.72
C ALA A 8 9.28 -14.83 15.93
N MET A 9 9.54 -16.09 16.34
CA MET A 9 8.95 -16.65 17.57
C MET A 9 9.36 -15.89 18.82
N LYS A 10 10.64 -15.53 18.95
CA LYS A 10 11.14 -14.74 20.08
C LYS A 10 10.56 -13.33 20.09
N ASP A 11 10.40 -12.73 18.91
CA ASP A 11 9.83 -11.40 18.77
C ASP A 11 8.34 -11.36 19.16
N VAL A 12 7.56 -12.36 18.75
CA VAL A 12 6.15 -12.50 19.19
C VAL A 12 6.06 -12.70 20.70
N GLU A 13 6.92 -13.54 21.27
CA GLU A 13 6.96 -13.75 22.72
C GLU A 13 7.34 -12.48 23.48
N ALA A 14 8.33 -11.73 22.97
CA ALA A 14 8.74 -10.45 23.54
C ALA A 14 7.62 -9.41 23.46
N LEU A 15 6.88 -9.33 22.34
CA LEU A 15 5.73 -8.43 22.21
C LEU A 15 4.60 -8.81 23.17
N MET A 16 4.32 -10.10 23.34
CA MET A 16 3.31 -10.61 24.27
C MET A 16 3.65 -10.35 25.74
N GLN A 17 4.94 -10.28 26.08
CA GLN A 17 5.43 -9.98 27.42
C GLN A 17 5.78 -8.49 27.61
N SER A 18 5.68 -7.69 26.56
CA SER A 18 6.08 -6.29 26.60
C SER A 18 5.14 -5.47 27.49
N SER A 19 5.70 -4.47 28.15
CA SER A 19 4.97 -3.51 28.98
C SER A 19 5.17 -2.10 28.43
N GLY A 20 4.20 -1.21 28.69
CA GLY A 20 4.20 0.15 28.14
C GLY A 20 3.43 0.26 26.83
N ASP A 21 3.87 1.18 25.95
CA ASP A 21 3.22 1.46 24.67
C ASP A 21 3.49 0.33 23.66
N ILE A 22 2.44 -0.43 23.36
CA ILE A 22 2.51 -1.58 22.47
C ILE A 22 2.77 -1.18 21.01
N GLU A 23 2.31 -0.02 20.58
CA GLU A 23 2.48 0.46 19.20
C GLU A 23 3.94 0.82 18.94
N GLU A 24 4.59 1.49 19.89
CA GLU A 24 6.02 1.79 19.83
C GLU A 24 6.87 0.51 19.87
N ASN A 25 6.52 -0.45 20.74
CA ASN A 25 7.20 -1.75 20.79
C ASN A 25 7.09 -2.52 19.47
N ILE A 26 5.92 -2.47 18.83
CA ILE A 26 5.70 -3.04 17.49
C ILE A 26 6.54 -2.30 16.44
N ARG A 27 6.57 -0.97 16.44
CA ARG A 27 7.40 -0.17 15.51
C ARG A 27 8.87 -0.55 15.60
N GLN A 28 9.41 -0.64 16.82
CA GLN A 28 10.79 -1.06 17.06
C GLN A 28 11.05 -2.53 16.68
N CYS A 29 10.07 -3.41 16.88
CA CYS A 29 10.16 -4.80 16.43
C CYS A 29 10.26 -4.87 14.90
N LEU A 30 9.38 -4.18 14.19
CA LEU A 30 9.34 -4.17 12.73
C LEU A 30 10.60 -3.55 12.11
N ALA A 31 11.16 -2.50 12.71
CA ALA A 31 12.39 -1.87 12.24
C ALA A 31 13.63 -2.79 12.29
N ARG A 32 13.62 -3.82 13.16
CA ARG A 32 14.69 -4.80 13.30
C ARG A 32 14.59 -5.98 12.32
N GLN A 33 13.46 -6.11 11.62
CA GLN A 33 13.23 -7.24 10.71
C GLN A 33 13.65 -6.91 9.29
N GLU A 34 14.45 -7.79 8.68
CA GLU A 34 14.70 -7.75 7.23
C GLU A 34 13.44 -8.09 6.41
N SER A 35 12.51 -8.85 6.99
CA SER A 35 11.26 -9.24 6.37
C SER A 35 10.21 -9.50 7.45
N VAL A 36 9.01 -8.97 7.25
CA VAL A 36 7.93 -9.07 8.24
C VAL A 36 7.08 -10.35 8.05
N LEU A 37 7.21 -11.02 6.91
CA LEU A 37 6.46 -12.24 6.60
C LEU A 37 6.62 -13.36 7.66
N PRO A 38 7.82 -13.67 8.18
CA PRO A 38 7.98 -14.68 9.23
C PRO A 38 7.25 -14.32 10.52
N LEU A 39 7.21 -13.03 10.90
CA LEU A 39 6.52 -12.54 12.10
C LEU A 39 5.01 -12.76 11.97
N VAL A 40 4.43 -12.38 10.83
CA VAL A 40 3.01 -12.54 10.52
C VAL A 40 2.62 -14.02 10.48
N ALA A 41 3.42 -14.87 9.86
CA ALA A 41 3.18 -16.30 9.79
C ALA A 41 3.17 -16.95 11.19
N VAL A 42 4.12 -16.60 12.05
CA VAL A 42 4.18 -17.10 13.43
C VAL A 42 2.97 -16.63 14.24
N LEU A 43 2.54 -15.37 14.09
CA LEU A 43 1.33 -14.87 14.74
C LEU A 43 0.09 -15.66 14.33
N GLN A 44 -0.13 -15.86 13.02
CA GLN A 44 -1.26 -16.63 12.51
C GLN A 44 -1.25 -18.08 13.01
N MET A 45 -0.08 -18.73 13.02
CA MET A 45 0.07 -20.08 13.57
C MET A 45 -0.28 -20.14 15.06
N ASN A 46 0.14 -19.15 15.84
CA ASN A 46 -0.15 -19.09 17.27
C ASN A 46 -1.62 -18.75 17.56
N ILE A 47 -2.25 -17.89 16.76
CA ILE A 47 -3.70 -17.63 16.82
C ILE A 47 -4.46 -18.94 16.58
N GLY A 48 -4.13 -19.68 15.52
CA GLY A 48 -4.77 -20.96 15.23
C GLY A 48 -4.54 -22.02 16.32
N ARG A 49 -3.40 -22.00 17.01
CA ARG A 49 -3.14 -22.86 18.18
C ARG A 49 -3.98 -22.44 19.39
N ALA A 50 -4.10 -21.14 19.67
CA ALA A 50 -4.90 -20.62 20.78
C ALA A 50 -6.40 -20.91 20.58
N GLN A 51 -6.90 -20.80 19.35
CA GLN A 51 -8.25 -21.19 18.96
C GLN A 51 -8.51 -22.68 19.23
N LYS A 52 -7.60 -23.55 18.77
CA LYS A 52 -7.71 -25.00 18.97
C LYS A 52 -7.65 -25.43 20.43
N SER A 53 -6.91 -24.71 21.26
CA SER A 53 -6.80 -24.99 22.71
C SER A 53 -7.89 -24.31 23.55
N GLY A 54 -8.79 -23.54 22.94
CA GLY A 54 -9.85 -22.81 23.64
C GLY A 54 -9.34 -21.66 24.52
N ASN A 55 -8.09 -21.23 24.37
CA ASN A 55 -7.51 -20.14 25.16
C ASN A 55 -7.88 -18.78 24.56
N GLN A 56 -9.11 -18.34 24.87
CA GLN A 56 -9.69 -17.10 24.34
C GLN A 56 -8.89 -15.85 24.69
N GLN A 57 -8.22 -15.82 25.86
CA GLN A 57 -7.41 -14.67 26.26
C GLN A 57 -6.16 -14.54 25.39
N MET A 58 -5.47 -15.67 25.16
CA MET A 58 -4.30 -15.72 24.28
C MET A 58 -4.68 -15.41 22.83
N GLU A 59 -5.81 -15.94 22.36
CA GLU A 59 -6.32 -15.64 21.02
C GLU A 59 -6.55 -14.14 20.82
N ARG A 60 -7.24 -13.48 21.76
CA ARG A 60 -7.52 -12.04 21.69
C ARG A 60 -6.23 -11.21 21.66
N ALA A 61 -5.27 -11.54 22.52
CA ALA A 61 -3.99 -10.83 22.58
C ALA A 61 -3.17 -10.97 21.29
N LEU A 62 -3.07 -12.19 20.76
CA LEU A 62 -2.36 -12.44 19.49
C LEU A 62 -3.07 -11.81 18.29
N THR A 63 -4.40 -11.82 18.28
CA THR A 63 -5.21 -11.17 17.24
C THR A 63 -5.03 -9.64 17.28
N PHE A 64 -4.98 -9.05 18.47
CA PHE A 64 -4.67 -7.63 18.63
C PHE A 64 -3.29 -7.30 18.06
N LEU A 65 -2.24 -8.04 18.45
CA LEU A 65 -0.88 -7.86 17.90
C LEU A 65 -0.86 -7.99 16.37
N TYR A 66 -1.53 -8.99 15.83
CA TYR A 66 -1.64 -9.21 14.39
C TYR A 66 -2.30 -8.02 13.67
N ASN A 67 -3.40 -7.51 14.21
CA ASN A 67 -4.10 -6.36 13.64
C ASN A 67 -3.26 -5.09 13.71
N THR A 68 -2.62 -4.81 14.85
CA THR A 68 -1.76 -3.63 15.02
C THR A 68 -0.51 -3.71 14.13
N ILE A 69 0.11 -4.88 13.98
CA ILE A 69 1.20 -5.08 13.03
C ILE A 69 0.74 -4.85 11.60
N ASN A 70 -0.44 -5.34 11.21
CA ASN A 70 -0.97 -5.07 9.87
C ASN A 70 -1.29 -3.60 9.67
N GLN A 71 -1.85 -2.91 10.66
CA GLN A 71 -2.08 -1.46 10.60
C GLN A 71 -0.76 -0.69 10.47
N GLU A 72 0.30 -1.11 11.17
CA GLU A 72 1.62 -0.49 11.08
C GLU A 72 2.36 -0.84 9.77
N LEU A 73 2.09 -2.01 9.20
CA LEU A 73 2.56 -2.35 7.86
C LEU A 73 1.83 -1.54 6.78
N GLU A 74 0.51 -1.41 6.93
CA GLU A 74 -0.29 -0.54 6.09
C GLU A 74 0.16 0.90 6.24
N SER A 75 0.39 1.41 7.46
CA SER A 75 0.85 2.77 7.73
C SER A 75 2.15 3.11 6.97
N LYS A 76 3.03 2.12 6.82
CA LYS A 76 4.27 2.20 6.02
C LYS A 76 4.07 2.11 4.51
N VAL A 77 2.93 1.62 4.03
CA VAL A 77 2.54 1.78 2.63
C VAL A 77 2.18 3.25 2.43
N PRO A 78 2.88 3.99 1.56
CA PRO A 78 2.56 5.38 1.27
C PRO A 78 1.07 5.55 0.98
N MET A 79 0.44 6.57 1.55
CA MET A 79 -1.01 6.81 1.39
C MET A 79 -1.41 6.81 -0.09
N VAL A 80 -0.57 7.41 -0.94
CA VAL A 80 -0.70 7.39 -2.41
C VAL A 80 -0.87 5.98 -2.98
N ASN A 81 -0.09 4.99 -2.52
CA ASN A 81 -0.17 3.61 -3.00
C ASN A 81 -1.46 2.92 -2.55
N ARG A 82 -1.98 3.24 -1.34
CA ARG A 82 -3.28 2.72 -0.88
C ARG A 82 -4.42 3.30 -1.70
N VAL A 83 -4.38 4.60 -1.98
CA VAL A 83 -5.38 5.30 -2.81
C VAL A 83 -5.35 4.72 -4.23
N LEU A 84 -4.17 4.56 -4.84
CA LEU A 84 -4.02 3.96 -6.16
C LEU A 84 -4.52 2.51 -6.21
N SER A 85 -4.18 1.69 -5.22
CA SER A 85 -4.66 0.30 -5.14
C SER A 85 -6.20 0.23 -5.09
N ARG A 86 -6.84 1.13 -4.33
CA ARG A 86 -8.29 1.27 -4.30
C ARG A 86 -8.86 1.76 -5.62
N CYS A 87 -8.20 2.70 -6.28
CA CYS A 87 -8.63 3.19 -7.59
C CYS A 87 -8.57 2.08 -8.64
N LEU A 88 -7.48 1.31 -8.69
CA LEU A 88 -7.32 0.19 -9.62
C LEU A 88 -8.41 -0.87 -9.47
N SER A 89 -8.88 -1.13 -8.23
CA SER A 89 -9.96 -2.08 -7.96
C SER A 89 -11.39 -1.53 -8.07
N THR A 90 -11.55 -0.21 -8.26
CA THR A 90 -12.88 0.44 -8.34
C THR A 90 -13.25 0.72 -9.79
N GLU A 91 -14.15 -0.06 -10.39
CA GLU A 91 -14.53 0.07 -11.81
C GLU A 91 -15.22 1.40 -12.15
N ASP A 92 -16.01 1.94 -11.23
CA ASP A 92 -16.75 3.18 -11.42
C ASP A 92 -15.83 4.43 -11.38
N SER A 93 -15.92 5.28 -12.40
CA SER A 93 -15.06 6.48 -12.52
C SER A 93 -15.42 7.55 -11.49
N GLU A 94 -16.70 7.75 -11.20
CA GLU A 94 -17.13 8.75 -10.22
C GLU A 94 -16.65 8.39 -8.81
N ALA A 95 -16.77 7.13 -8.42
CA ALA A 95 -16.26 6.61 -7.16
C ALA A 95 -14.73 6.74 -7.03
N ARG A 96 -13.98 6.49 -8.12
CA ARG A 96 -12.52 6.74 -8.14
C ARG A 96 -12.21 8.22 -7.92
N ARG A 97 -12.91 9.11 -8.63
CA ARG A 97 -12.69 10.56 -8.51
C ARG A 97 -12.99 11.05 -7.11
N GLU A 98 -14.00 10.52 -6.43
CA GLU A 98 -14.29 10.86 -5.04
C GLU A 98 -13.15 10.43 -4.10
N LEU A 99 -12.60 9.23 -4.27
CA LEU A 99 -11.43 8.77 -3.50
C LEU A 99 -10.22 9.69 -3.70
N LEU A 100 -9.99 10.12 -4.95
CA LEU A 100 -8.89 11.00 -5.31
C LEU A 100 -9.09 12.42 -4.75
N LYS A 101 -10.31 12.96 -4.80
CA LYS A 101 -10.66 14.26 -4.20
C LYS A 101 -10.33 14.25 -2.72
N VAL A 102 -10.74 13.21 -1.99
CA VAL A 102 -10.42 13.06 -0.57
C VAL A 102 -8.91 13.09 -0.36
N TYR A 103 -8.12 12.33 -1.13
CA TYR A 103 -6.66 12.33 -1.02
C TYR A 103 -6.03 13.70 -1.27
N PHE A 104 -6.40 14.39 -2.35
CA PHE A 104 -5.79 15.69 -2.69
C PHE A 104 -6.25 16.83 -1.77
N SER A 105 -7.43 16.72 -1.16
CA SER A 105 -7.96 17.75 -0.24
C SER A 105 -7.76 17.46 1.24
N ASP A 106 -7.27 16.28 1.63
CA ASP A 106 -7.12 15.88 3.04
C ASP A 106 -6.16 16.83 3.79
N PRO A 107 -6.66 17.67 4.72
CA PRO A 107 -5.80 18.58 5.48
C PRO A 107 -4.99 17.88 6.57
N ASN A 108 -5.31 16.61 6.89
CA ASN A 108 -4.68 15.84 7.95
C ASN A 108 -3.67 14.80 7.43
N SER A 109 -3.39 14.79 6.12
CA SER A 109 -2.34 13.92 5.59
C SER A 109 -0.97 14.39 6.07
N ASP A 110 -0.11 13.45 6.43
CA ASP A 110 1.30 13.72 6.76
C ASP A 110 2.10 14.23 5.55
N GLU A 111 1.55 14.10 4.34
CA GLU A 111 2.13 14.59 3.09
C GLU A 111 1.67 16.02 2.77
N GLU A 112 2.65 16.91 2.50
CA GLU A 112 2.40 18.27 2.05
C GLU A 112 1.53 18.28 0.79
N ALA A 113 0.47 19.10 0.78
CA ALA A 113 -0.50 19.13 -0.31
C ALA A 113 0.14 19.38 -1.68
N SER A 114 1.22 20.18 -1.74
CA SER A 114 1.97 20.48 -2.96
C SER A 114 2.77 19.29 -3.51
N GLU A 115 3.12 18.30 -2.67
CA GLU A 115 3.91 17.13 -3.10
C GLU A 115 3.02 15.98 -3.58
N ARG A 116 1.73 15.96 -3.20
CA ARG A 116 0.79 14.88 -3.55
C ARG A 116 0.67 14.62 -5.07
N PRO A 117 0.60 15.63 -5.95
CA PRO A 117 0.55 15.38 -7.40
C PRO A 117 1.79 14.62 -7.90
N LYS A 118 2.98 14.96 -7.39
CA LYS A 118 4.26 14.35 -7.76
C LYS A 118 4.43 12.96 -7.18
N SER A 119 4.00 12.73 -5.94
CA SER A 119 3.96 11.38 -5.37
C SER A 119 3.01 10.48 -6.15
N MET A 120 1.86 11.02 -6.58
CA MET A 120 0.90 10.30 -7.42
C MET A 120 1.48 9.94 -8.79
N SER A 121 2.10 10.89 -9.50
CA SER A 121 2.73 10.61 -10.81
C SER A 121 3.85 9.56 -10.66
N SER A 122 4.70 9.71 -9.64
CA SER A 122 5.79 8.76 -9.35
C SER A 122 5.27 7.35 -9.06
N ALA A 123 4.20 7.23 -8.27
CA ALA A 123 3.61 5.94 -7.93
C ALA A 123 2.94 5.27 -9.15
N ILE A 124 2.27 6.04 -10.00
CA ILE A 124 1.71 5.54 -11.27
C ILE A 124 2.84 5.02 -12.18
N VAL A 125 3.92 5.78 -12.36
CA VAL A 125 5.09 5.34 -13.15
C VAL A 125 5.73 4.09 -12.54
N GLY A 126 5.76 3.97 -11.21
CA GLY A 126 6.17 2.76 -10.51
C GLY A 126 5.36 1.54 -10.93
N LEU A 127 4.02 1.66 -10.93
CA LEU A 127 3.11 0.59 -11.36
C LEU A 127 3.32 0.18 -12.83
N VAL A 128 3.59 1.14 -13.73
CA VAL A 128 3.92 0.85 -15.13
C VAL A 128 5.17 0.00 -15.23
N ARG A 129 6.24 0.38 -14.52
CA ARG A 129 7.51 -0.36 -14.53
C ARG A 129 7.34 -1.76 -13.94
N GLU A 130 6.54 -1.91 -12.89
CA GLU A 130 6.22 -3.20 -12.31
C GLU A 130 5.45 -4.10 -13.29
N ALA A 131 4.42 -3.56 -13.95
CA ALA A 131 3.65 -4.28 -14.96
C ALA A 131 4.55 -4.74 -16.12
N GLN A 132 5.40 -3.85 -16.64
CA GLN A 132 6.37 -4.17 -17.69
C GLN A 132 7.41 -5.21 -17.23
N GLY A 133 7.90 -5.11 -16.00
CA GLY A 133 8.83 -6.09 -15.42
C GLY A 133 8.23 -7.48 -15.27
N GLN A 134 6.91 -7.56 -15.07
CA GLN A 134 6.15 -8.80 -14.99
C GLN A 134 5.63 -9.29 -16.35
N ALA A 135 5.87 -8.57 -17.44
CA ALA A 135 5.39 -8.92 -18.79
C ALA A 135 5.79 -10.32 -19.27
N SER A 136 6.89 -10.86 -18.72
CA SER A 136 7.36 -12.22 -19.02
C SER A 136 6.62 -13.32 -18.26
N GLN A 137 5.75 -12.97 -17.30
CA GLN A 137 5.00 -13.95 -16.51
C GLN A 137 3.81 -14.51 -17.31
N PRO A 138 3.66 -15.84 -17.37
CA PRO A 138 2.52 -16.47 -18.04
C PRO A 138 1.20 -16.06 -17.38
N GLY A 139 0.24 -15.60 -18.19
CA GLY A 139 -1.11 -15.25 -17.74
C GLY A 139 -1.33 -13.79 -17.34
N LEU A 140 -0.29 -12.94 -17.41
CA LEU A 140 -0.47 -11.51 -17.22
C LEU A 140 -0.99 -10.87 -18.52
N ASP A 141 -2.16 -10.24 -18.45
CA ASP A 141 -2.64 -9.34 -19.50
C ASP A 141 -2.01 -7.95 -19.30
N LEU A 142 -0.79 -7.78 -19.84
CA LEU A 142 -0.06 -6.52 -19.75
C LEU A 142 -0.84 -5.35 -20.36
N LYS A 143 -1.53 -5.59 -21.49
CA LYS A 143 -2.30 -4.55 -22.19
C LYS A 143 -3.48 -4.10 -21.34
N GLY A 144 -4.24 -5.04 -20.78
CA GLY A 144 -5.32 -4.74 -19.84
C GLY A 144 -4.85 -4.02 -18.58
N ALA A 145 -3.72 -4.44 -18.01
CA ALA A 145 -3.15 -3.80 -16.83
C ALA A 145 -2.72 -2.34 -17.11
N LEU A 146 -2.03 -2.08 -18.23
CA LEU A 146 -1.62 -0.72 -18.60
C LEU A 146 -2.81 0.17 -18.98
N ALA A 147 -3.81 -0.38 -19.68
CA ALA A 147 -5.06 0.33 -19.96
C ALA A 147 -5.76 0.75 -18.66
N ARG A 148 -5.79 -0.15 -17.67
CA ARG A 148 -6.38 0.14 -16.36
C ARG A 148 -5.61 1.22 -15.59
N ILE A 149 -4.29 1.18 -15.60
CA ILE A 149 -3.44 2.22 -15.00
C ILE A 149 -3.69 3.56 -15.70
N ARG A 150 -3.83 3.57 -17.04
CA ARG A 150 -4.16 4.77 -17.82
C ARG A 150 -5.51 5.37 -17.46
N GLU A 151 -6.56 4.57 -17.31
CA GLU A 151 -7.87 5.06 -16.85
C GLU A 151 -7.78 5.78 -15.51
N VAL A 152 -7.10 5.18 -14.54
CA VAL A 152 -6.89 5.78 -13.22
C VAL A 152 -6.09 7.08 -13.34
N ALA A 153 -5.03 7.09 -14.13
CA ALA A 153 -4.19 8.27 -14.34
C ALA A 153 -4.97 9.45 -14.98
N LEU A 154 -5.89 9.16 -15.89
CA LEU A 154 -6.78 10.17 -16.47
C LEU A 154 -7.75 10.74 -15.43
N ASP A 155 -8.32 9.91 -14.56
CA ASP A 155 -9.18 10.38 -13.47
C ASP A 155 -8.40 11.24 -12.47
N VAL A 156 -7.13 10.92 -12.20
CA VAL A 156 -6.24 11.79 -11.40
C VAL A 156 -6.07 13.14 -12.08
N GLY A 157 -5.77 13.17 -13.38
CA GLY A 157 -5.61 14.42 -14.13
C GLY A 157 -6.86 15.29 -14.15
N VAL A 158 -8.06 14.68 -14.16
CA VAL A 158 -9.34 15.39 -14.02
C VAL A 158 -9.48 15.98 -12.62
N VAL A 159 -9.26 15.19 -11.57
CA VAL A 159 -9.41 15.65 -10.19
C VAL A 159 -8.40 16.75 -9.85
N LEU A 160 -7.16 16.64 -10.31
CA LEU A 160 -6.15 17.69 -10.12
C LEU A 160 -6.60 19.02 -10.70
N ALA A 161 -7.22 19.03 -11.89
CA ALA A 161 -7.77 20.25 -12.48
C ALA A 161 -8.98 20.82 -11.73
N GLU A 162 -9.68 20.00 -10.95
CA GLU A 162 -10.82 20.42 -10.13
C GLU A 162 -10.39 20.96 -8.77
N VAL A 163 -9.31 20.41 -8.18
CA VAL A 163 -8.85 20.78 -6.83
C VAL A 163 -7.73 21.82 -6.83
N ASP A 164 -6.98 21.94 -7.92
CA ASP A 164 -5.87 22.87 -8.08
C ASP A 164 -6.08 23.73 -9.33
N GLU A 165 -6.29 25.04 -9.11
CA GLU A 165 -6.49 26.00 -10.21
C GLU A 165 -5.18 26.31 -10.97
N ALA A 166 -4.03 25.84 -10.46
CA ALA A 166 -2.74 26.06 -11.10
C ALA A 166 -2.55 25.11 -12.30
N SER A 167 -2.74 25.64 -13.51
CA SER A 167 -2.55 24.89 -14.77
C SER A 167 -1.16 24.26 -14.93
N GLU A 168 -0.15 24.78 -14.24
CA GLU A 168 1.23 24.27 -14.26
C GLU A 168 1.35 22.91 -13.57
N VAL A 169 0.63 22.68 -12.47
CA VAL A 169 0.65 21.41 -11.72
C VAL A 169 0.06 20.28 -12.56
N GLN A 170 -1.07 20.54 -13.23
CA GLN A 170 -1.69 19.59 -14.13
C GLN A 170 -0.78 19.27 -15.33
N SER A 171 -0.15 20.29 -15.92
CA SER A 171 0.74 20.11 -17.06
C SER A 171 1.95 19.27 -16.69
N GLN A 172 2.60 19.56 -15.57
CA GLN A 172 3.73 18.78 -15.07
C GLN A 172 3.32 17.34 -14.75
N PHE A 173 2.15 17.14 -14.13
CA PHE A 173 1.64 15.80 -13.86
C PHE A 173 1.48 14.98 -15.15
N LEU A 174 0.93 15.57 -16.21
CA LEU A 174 0.79 14.87 -17.50
C LEU A 174 2.14 14.60 -18.17
N GLU A 175 3.10 15.51 -18.06
CA GLU A 175 4.48 15.29 -18.53
C GLU A 175 5.15 14.13 -17.77
N ASP A 176 5.00 14.06 -16.46
CA ASP A 176 5.56 12.98 -15.63
C ASP A 176 4.98 11.60 -16.00
N LEU A 177 3.76 11.57 -16.56
CA LEU A 177 3.09 10.36 -17.03
C LEU A 177 3.54 9.91 -18.42
N GLN A 178 4.45 10.60 -19.10
CA GLN A 178 4.95 10.17 -20.42
C GLN A 178 5.35 8.69 -20.50
N PRO A 179 6.02 8.09 -19.50
CA PRO A 179 6.36 6.65 -19.53
C PRO A 179 5.15 5.72 -19.61
N LEU A 180 3.99 6.14 -19.07
CA LEU A 180 2.74 5.39 -19.18
C LEU A 180 2.20 5.45 -20.61
N PHE A 181 2.18 6.65 -21.22
CA PHE A 181 1.69 6.82 -22.59
C PHE A 181 2.55 6.05 -23.59
N ASP A 182 3.87 6.17 -23.48
CA ASP A 182 4.83 5.42 -24.31
C ASP A 182 4.62 3.89 -24.18
N ALA A 183 4.36 3.42 -22.95
CA ALA A 183 4.13 2.00 -22.69
C ALA A 183 2.82 1.49 -23.29
N THR A 184 1.76 2.29 -23.28
CA THR A 184 0.49 1.93 -23.94
C THR A 184 0.60 1.96 -25.45
N ASP A 185 1.25 2.98 -26.02
CA ASP A 185 1.39 3.14 -27.48
C ASP A 185 2.26 2.05 -28.11
N ALA A 186 3.23 1.52 -27.35
CA ALA A 186 4.05 0.38 -27.78
C ALA A 186 3.29 -0.95 -27.91
N LEU A 187 2.03 -1.01 -27.45
CA LEU A 187 1.18 -2.21 -27.45
C LEU A 187 -0.04 -2.12 -28.40
N ASP A 188 -0.15 -1.02 -29.16
CA ASP A 188 -1.15 -0.80 -30.22
C ASP A 188 -0.55 -1.04 -31.62
#